data_AF-A0A7Y5IG69-F1
#
_entry.id   AF-A0A7Y5IG69-F1
#
_cell.length_a   1.000
_cell.length_b   1.000
_cell.length_c   1.000
_cell.angle_alpha   90.00
_cell.angle_beta   90.00
_cell.angle_gamma   90.00
#
_symmetry.space_group_name_H-M   'P 1'
#
loop_
_entity.id
_entity.type
_entity.pdbx_description
1 polymer ?
#
loop_
_entity_poly.entity_id
_entity_poly.type
_entity_poly.pdbx_seq_one_letter_code
_entity_poly.pdbx_strand_id
1 'polypeptide(L)'
;MDYAYNNFGKATLAWGFFNDKKNMERERTAYLDISKKYVLGDIASGDLKFGGKYRAKNRVKNSRQEFSPYYTQQYPNVRMSDGSLVPKADIYKGTLFENFQMDGSLVKFTNFIGAPPQSRSIFGKFRMNPLIQKDALVEWYNLNKNGFGSVEEYANNPIEYGNYYDVTEGVTAGYVMNTFNFGDLVTLIAGVRVEKEENEYRTRYSTNTVTGFPVPQGNFADTLTTYTETNVLPHLHLTFRPTDFMNIRLAAYKALARPDFNARLANLIADASSGMLLLSNPNLRSAKAWNYEVNSTIYGGVLGMISLSAFYKEIEDLSNTTNRMVANNNPMTNGQTFFDSLGIKYRNIFPANNTTLRVSVPYNSSIPAKVWGFEFDHQANLNFLPGYLQFFVLSYNLSFIRSEQHTLTWHTYTVNDTVIDPFFGPVVTTRNINYYKLEKNKLFNQPEFFGNVAVGYDIGDLSTRLSLFFQGSFPRSYSADGRNESITDAFNRWDLSVKYKVTDYASILFNVNNLNNFEESASSNHTVQPYWTLQTSRLRYGLTADLGVRVDL
;
A
#
# COMPACT_ATOMS: atom_id res chain seq x y z
N MET A 1 0.90 26.32 22.47
CA MET A 1 1.77 26.67 21.35
C MET A 1 0.94 27.46 20.37
N ASP A 2 1.19 28.76 20.27
CA ASP A 2 0.59 29.59 19.22
C ASP A 2 1.13 29.09 17.88
N TYR A 3 0.27 28.50 17.07
CA TYR A 3 0.64 28.04 15.74
C TYR A 3 1.14 29.23 14.91
N ALA A 4 2.22 29.06 14.14
CA ALA A 4 2.69 30.09 13.22
C ALA A 4 1.53 30.54 12.32
N TYR A 5 1.18 31.83 12.38
CA TYR A 5 0.12 32.38 11.54
C TYR A 5 0.65 32.54 10.12
N ASN A 6 0.09 31.79 9.17
CA ASN A 6 0.43 31.95 7.76
C ASN A 6 -0.09 33.30 7.26
N ASN A 7 0.82 34.17 6.83
CA ASN A 7 0.45 35.43 6.18
C ASN A 7 0.07 35.15 4.71
N PHE A 8 -1.21 34.80 4.47
CA PHE A 8 -1.71 34.49 3.13
C PHE A 8 -1.63 35.67 2.15
N GLY A 9 -1.59 36.91 2.63
CA GLY A 9 -1.37 38.09 1.79
C GLY A 9 0.05 38.18 1.21
N LYS A 10 0.99 37.46 1.84
CA LYS A 10 2.39 37.28 1.38
C LYS A 10 2.65 35.90 0.79
N ALA A 11 1.67 35.00 0.81
CA ALA A 11 1.81 33.67 0.23
C ALA A 11 1.77 33.75 -1.30
N THR A 12 2.62 32.94 -1.95
CA THR A 12 2.74 32.89 -3.39
C THR A 12 2.74 31.44 -3.89
N LEU A 13 2.42 31.26 -5.17
CA LEU A 13 2.60 29.97 -5.83
C LEU A 13 4.05 29.80 -6.26
N ALA A 14 4.59 28.60 -6.03
CA ALA A 14 5.97 28.28 -6.37
C ALA A 14 6.09 27.33 -7.58
N TRP A 15 5.08 26.48 -7.84
CA TRP A 15 5.11 25.42 -8.87
C TRP A 15 3.71 25.25 -9.46
N GLY A 16 3.62 24.92 -10.75
CA GLY A 16 2.36 24.55 -11.41
C GLY A 16 2.53 23.28 -12.23
N PHE A 17 1.56 22.38 -12.17
CA PHE A 17 1.60 21.10 -12.88
C PHE A 17 0.27 20.83 -13.59
N PHE A 18 0.33 20.47 -14.87
CA PHE A 18 -0.80 19.95 -15.63
C PHE A 18 -0.50 18.51 -16.03
N ASN A 19 -1.31 17.59 -15.53
CA ASN A 19 -1.10 16.16 -15.71
C ASN A 19 -2.20 15.60 -16.61
N ASP A 20 -1.81 14.93 -17.68
CA ASP A 20 -2.68 14.09 -18.48
C ASP A 20 -2.28 12.63 -18.31
N LYS A 21 -3.26 11.77 -18.03
CA LYS A 21 -3.04 10.34 -17.77
C LYS A 21 -4.12 9.53 -18.46
N LYS A 22 -3.69 8.67 -19.39
CA LYS A 22 -4.56 7.67 -20.03
C LYS A 22 -4.16 6.29 -19.54
N ASN A 23 -5.11 5.62 -18.91
CA ASN A 23 -4.95 4.25 -18.43
C ASN A 23 -6.00 3.37 -19.10
N MET A 24 -5.59 2.20 -19.59
CA MET A 24 -6.48 1.19 -20.14
C MET A 24 -6.10 -0.17 -19.55
N GLU A 25 -7.10 -0.91 -19.10
CA GLU A 25 -6.94 -2.29 -18.62
C GLU A 25 -7.96 -3.18 -19.32
N ARG A 26 -7.53 -4.34 -19.79
CA ARG A 26 -8.40 -5.37 -20.36
C ARG A 26 -7.99 -6.73 -19.84
N GLU A 27 -8.94 -7.47 -19.29
CA GLU A 27 -8.76 -8.85 -18.85
C GLU A 27 -9.66 -9.78 -19.66
N ARG A 28 -9.12 -10.94 -20.04
CA ARG A 28 -9.85 -12.04 -20.68
C ARG A 28 -9.53 -13.33 -19.95
N THR A 29 -10.55 -14.12 -19.66
CA THR A 29 -10.39 -15.40 -18.97
C THR A 29 -11.20 -16.47 -19.69
N ALA A 30 -10.60 -17.64 -19.89
CA ALA A 30 -11.26 -18.86 -20.34
C ALA A 30 -10.93 -19.98 -19.35
N TYR A 31 -11.89 -20.85 -19.07
CA TYR A 31 -11.69 -21.99 -18.18
C TYR A 31 -12.59 -23.17 -18.58
N LEU A 32 -12.18 -24.38 -18.18
CA LEU A 32 -12.91 -25.62 -18.33
C LEU A 32 -12.73 -26.44 -17.06
N ASP A 33 -13.84 -26.93 -16.50
CA ASP A 33 -13.86 -27.79 -15.32
C ASP A 33 -14.71 -29.03 -15.60
N ILE A 34 -14.14 -30.21 -15.34
CA ILE A 34 -14.82 -31.49 -15.49
C ILE A 34 -14.81 -32.19 -14.13
N SER A 35 -15.97 -32.69 -13.71
CA SER A 35 -16.14 -33.42 -12.45
C SER A 35 -16.84 -34.76 -12.67
N LYS A 36 -16.38 -35.80 -11.99
CA LYS A 36 -17.03 -37.12 -11.98
C LYS A 36 -17.16 -37.64 -10.56
N LYS A 37 -18.40 -37.77 -10.11
CA LYS A 37 -18.75 -38.43 -8.86
C LYS A 37 -18.67 -39.94 -9.00
N TYR A 38 -18.25 -40.62 -7.93
CA TYR A 38 -18.19 -42.07 -7.85
C TYR A 38 -18.51 -42.54 -6.43
N VAL A 39 -18.89 -43.81 -6.30
CA VAL A 39 -19.21 -44.47 -5.03
C VAL A 39 -18.40 -45.75 -4.94
N LEU A 40 -17.81 -46.04 -3.78
CA LEU A 40 -17.00 -47.22 -3.49
C LEU A 40 -17.64 -47.97 -2.31
N GLY A 41 -18.54 -48.91 -2.61
CA GLY A 41 -19.34 -49.60 -1.60
C GLY A 41 -20.32 -48.66 -0.88
N ASP A 42 -20.70 -49.00 0.34
CA ASP A 42 -21.76 -48.27 1.06
C ASP A 42 -21.22 -47.10 1.91
N ILE A 43 -19.91 -47.07 2.18
CA ILE A 43 -19.30 -46.18 3.17
C ILE A 43 -18.36 -45.12 2.58
N ALA A 44 -18.01 -45.23 1.29
CA ALA A 44 -17.08 -44.31 0.67
C ALA A 44 -17.64 -43.76 -0.65
N SER A 45 -17.49 -42.46 -0.86
CA SER A 45 -17.79 -41.80 -2.13
C SER A 45 -16.69 -40.81 -2.46
N GLY A 46 -16.64 -40.36 -3.72
CA GLY A 46 -15.77 -39.27 -4.08
C GLY A 46 -16.18 -38.49 -5.30
N ASP A 47 -15.46 -37.40 -5.54
CA ASP A 47 -15.66 -36.49 -6.66
C ASP A 47 -14.29 -36.11 -7.22
N LEU A 48 -13.94 -36.71 -8.36
CA LEU A 48 -12.73 -36.41 -9.10
C LEU A 48 -12.98 -35.20 -9.99
N LYS A 49 -12.22 -34.13 -9.80
CA LYS A 49 -12.27 -32.93 -10.64
C LYS A 49 -10.93 -32.66 -11.27
N PHE A 50 -10.95 -32.23 -12.52
CA PHE A 50 -9.79 -31.68 -13.19
C PHE A 50 -10.24 -30.58 -14.15
N GLY A 51 -9.36 -29.62 -14.38
CA GLY A 51 -9.70 -28.47 -15.17
C GLY A 51 -8.49 -27.64 -15.56
N GLY A 52 -8.73 -26.67 -16.43
CA GLY A 52 -7.73 -25.74 -16.93
C GLY A 52 -8.28 -24.33 -16.98
N LYS A 53 -7.41 -23.34 -16.79
CA LYS A 53 -7.73 -21.93 -16.87
C LYS A 53 -6.62 -21.18 -17.60
N TYR A 54 -7.00 -20.27 -18.49
CA TYR A 54 -6.12 -19.27 -19.06
C TYR A 54 -6.66 -17.87 -18.75
N ARG A 55 -5.80 -17.00 -18.23
CA ARG A 55 -6.09 -15.59 -18.02
C ARG A 55 -5.05 -14.76 -18.77
N ALA A 56 -5.51 -13.80 -19.55
CA ALA A 56 -4.67 -12.80 -20.20
C ALA A 56 -5.10 -11.41 -19.75
N LYS A 57 -4.12 -10.57 -19.39
CA LYS A 57 -4.36 -9.20 -18.94
C LYS A 57 -3.43 -8.24 -19.66
N ASN A 58 -3.99 -7.22 -20.29
CA ASN A 58 -3.24 -6.13 -20.92
C ASN A 58 -3.49 -4.84 -20.14
N ARG A 59 -2.43 -4.09 -19.83
CA ARG A 59 -2.50 -2.77 -19.19
C ARG A 59 -1.61 -1.78 -19.91
N VAL A 60 -2.14 -0.60 -20.21
CA VAL A 60 -1.37 0.49 -20.79
C VAL A 60 -1.56 1.73 -19.92
N LYS A 61 -0.45 2.38 -19.58
CA LYS A 61 -0.42 3.71 -19.01
C LYS A 61 0.43 4.61 -19.87
N ASN A 62 -0.16 5.72 -20.29
CA ASN A 62 0.56 6.86 -20.83
C ASN A 62 0.33 8.06 -19.92
N SER A 63 1.38 8.79 -19.59
CA SER A 63 1.32 9.96 -18.72
C SER A 63 2.17 11.07 -19.32
N ARG A 64 1.63 12.28 -19.28
CA ARG A 64 2.31 13.52 -19.64
C ARG A 64 2.12 14.49 -18.49
N GLN A 65 3.17 15.25 -18.19
CA GLN A 65 3.08 16.38 -17.27
C GLN A 65 3.73 17.57 -17.91
N GLU A 66 3.02 18.68 -17.87
CA GLU A 66 3.56 20.00 -18.14
C GLU A 66 3.79 20.69 -16.80
N PHE A 67 4.93 21.33 -16.67
CA PHE A 67 5.46 21.82 -15.42
C PHE A 67 5.99 23.23 -15.59
N SER A 68 5.57 24.11 -14.68
CA SER A 68 6.12 25.46 -14.55
C SER A 68 6.83 25.56 -13.19
N PRO A 69 8.18 25.63 -13.18
CA PRO A 69 8.94 25.75 -11.94
C PRO A 69 9.00 27.18 -11.40
N TYR A 70 9.36 27.28 -10.11
CA TYR A 70 9.92 28.42 -9.39
C TYR A 70 9.79 29.79 -10.03
N TYR A 71 9.08 30.70 -9.35
CA TYR A 71 8.78 32.03 -9.89
C TYR A 71 8.04 31.84 -11.19
N THR A 72 6.71 31.84 -11.13
CA THR A 72 5.85 32.07 -12.29
C THR A 72 6.22 33.44 -12.88
N GLN A 73 7.42 33.55 -13.47
CA GLN A 73 7.91 34.69 -14.19
C GLN A 73 6.79 35.04 -15.14
N GLN A 74 6.43 36.30 -15.23
CA GLN A 74 5.32 36.66 -16.08
C GLN A 74 5.74 36.37 -17.52
N TYR A 75 5.31 35.23 -18.03
CA TYR A 75 5.29 34.92 -19.44
C TYR A 75 4.30 35.92 -20.04
N PRO A 76 4.77 36.97 -20.72
CA PRO A 76 3.93 38.15 -20.98
C PRO A 76 2.80 37.84 -21.95
N ASN A 77 2.92 36.74 -22.70
CA ASN A 77 2.00 36.35 -23.74
C ASN A 77 1.44 34.95 -23.52
N VAL A 78 0.36 34.63 -24.22
CA VAL A 78 -0.14 33.28 -24.45
C VAL A 78 -0.04 33.00 -25.94
N ARG A 79 0.44 31.80 -26.28
CA ARG A 79 0.47 31.34 -27.66
C ARG A 79 -0.90 30.78 -28.04
N MET A 80 -1.53 31.39 -29.04
CA MET A 80 -2.82 30.95 -29.59
C MET A 80 -2.63 29.76 -30.55
N SER A 81 -3.73 29.11 -30.93
CA SER A 81 -3.72 27.93 -31.82
C SER A 81 -3.17 28.24 -33.23
N ASP A 82 -3.27 29.48 -33.69
CA ASP A 82 -2.70 29.96 -34.96
C ASP A 82 -1.22 30.37 -34.84
N GLY A 83 -0.62 30.22 -33.66
CA GLY A 83 0.76 30.58 -33.36
C GLY A 83 0.97 32.05 -32.98
N SER A 84 -0.07 32.89 -33.03
CA SER A 84 0.02 34.29 -32.61
C SER A 84 0.28 34.40 -31.10
N LEU A 85 0.98 35.46 -30.69
CA LEU A 85 1.25 35.77 -29.29
C LEU A 85 0.35 36.92 -28.86
N VAL A 86 -0.51 36.66 -27.88
CA VAL A 86 -1.42 37.66 -27.33
C VAL A 86 -1.00 37.99 -25.90
N PRO A 87 -0.89 39.28 -25.52
CA PRO A 87 -0.55 39.65 -24.15
C PRO A 87 -1.52 39.07 -23.12
N LYS A 88 -1.00 38.49 -22.03
CA LYS A 88 -1.83 37.96 -20.93
C LYS A 88 -2.74 39.02 -20.33
N ALA A 89 -2.25 40.26 -20.26
CA ALA A 89 -3.04 41.39 -19.76
C ALA A 89 -4.34 41.62 -20.57
N ASP A 90 -4.35 41.29 -21.87
CA ASP A 90 -5.56 41.37 -22.68
C ASP A 90 -6.47 40.16 -22.47
N ILE A 91 -5.89 38.97 -22.30
CA ILE A 91 -6.61 37.72 -22.04
C ILE A 91 -7.31 37.73 -20.69
N TYR A 92 -6.74 38.42 -19.70
CA TYR A 92 -7.29 38.49 -18.35
C TYR A 92 -8.49 39.45 -18.22
N LYS A 93 -8.73 40.34 -19.18
CA LYS A 93 -9.86 41.28 -19.13
C LYS A 93 -11.18 40.50 -19.11
N GLY A 94 -12.05 40.83 -18.16
CA GLY A 94 -13.35 40.15 -17.99
C GLY A 94 -13.27 38.76 -17.34
N THR A 95 -12.10 38.35 -16.84
CA THR A 95 -11.89 37.08 -16.13
C THR A 95 -11.69 37.33 -14.62
N LEU A 96 -11.62 36.26 -13.81
CA LEU A 96 -11.24 36.38 -12.40
C LEU A 96 -9.82 36.95 -12.19
N PHE A 97 -9.00 37.01 -13.25
CA PHE A 97 -7.62 37.48 -13.22
C PHE A 97 -7.44 38.89 -13.81
N GLU A 98 -8.51 39.65 -14.07
CA GLU A 98 -8.41 41.03 -14.60
C GLU A 98 -7.51 41.92 -13.73
N ASN A 99 -7.60 41.75 -12.41
CA ASN A 99 -6.77 42.44 -11.42
C ASN A 99 -5.65 41.54 -10.87
N PHE A 100 -5.03 40.74 -11.73
CA PHE A 100 -3.99 39.77 -11.35
C PHE A 100 -2.83 40.42 -10.56
N GLN A 101 -2.52 39.85 -9.40
CA GLN A 101 -1.52 40.38 -8.48
C GLN A 101 -0.28 39.50 -8.38
N MET A 102 0.88 40.13 -8.24
CA MET A 102 2.17 39.48 -8.00
C MET A 102 2.90 40.07 -6.79
N ASP A 103 3.82 39.30 -6.20
CA ASP A 103 4.85 39.78 -5.29
C ASP A 103 6.21 39.53 -5.94
N GLY A 104 6.83 40.57 -6.52
CA GLY A 104 7.95 40.40 -7.45
C GLY A 104 7.53 39.58 -8.68
N SER A 105 8.21 38.45 -8.91
CA SER A 105 7.95 37.52 -10.02
C SER A 105 7.06 36.34 -9.65
N LEU A 106 6.40 36.39 -8.50
CA LEU A 106 5.61 35.29 -7.97
C LEU A 106 4.11 35.62 -7.99
N VAL A 107 3.30 34.69 -8.51
CA VAL A 107 1.84 34.78 -8.45
C VAL A 107 1.40 34.80 -6.99
N LYS A 108 0.66 35.82 -6.58
CA LYS A 108 0.07 35.85 -5.23
C LYS A 108 -1.01 34.79 -5.09
N PHE A 109 -1.00 34.11 -3.96
CA PHE A 109 -2.04 33.16 -3.59
C PHE A 109 -3.42 33.82 -3.47
N THR A 110 -3.46 35.13 -3.19
CA THR A 110 -4.69 35.93 -3.10
C THR A 110 -5.48 35.99 -4.40
N ASN A 111 -4.89 35.68 -5.56
CA ASN A 111 -5.64 35.58 -6.83
C ASN A 111 -6.60 34.38 -6.87
N PHE A 112 -6.44 33.41 -5.95
CA PHE A 112 -7.22 32.16 -5.95
C PHE A 112 -8.16 32.06 -4.75
N ILE A 113 -8.34 33.13 -3.98
CA ILE A 113 -9.23 33.15 -2.83
C ILE A 113 -10.35 34.15 -3.06
N GLY A 114 -11.54 33.85 -2.55
CA GLY A 114 -12.66 34.79 -2.65
C GLY A 114 -12.46 36.03 -1.78
N ALA A 115 -13.20 37.09 -2.10
CA ALA A 115 -13.37 38.26 -1.26
C ALA A 115 -14.84 38.32 -0.79
N PRO A 116 -15.13 38.07 0.51
CA PRO A 116 -14.21 37.73 1.58
C PRO A 116 -13.67 36.28 1.48
N PRO A 117 -12.48 35.98 2.05
CA PRO A 117 -11.93 34.64 2.02
C PRO A 117 -12.83 33.66 2.76
N GLN A 118 -13.24 32.61 2.06
CA GLN A 118 -14.07 31.57 2.64
C GLN A 118 -13.21 30.66 3.52
N SER A 119 -13.83 30.10 4.56
CA SER A 119 -13.16 29.10 5.41
C SER A 119 -14.11 27.96 5.71
N ARG A 120 -13.55 26.77 5.90
CA ARG A 120 -14.32 25.58 6.27
C ARG A 120 -13.79 25.02 7.58
N SER A 121 -14.70 24.73 8.51
CA SER A 121 -14.36 23.91 9.68
C SER A 121 -14.13 22.47 9.22
N ILE A 122 -12.98 21.92 9.57
CA ILE A 122 -12.58 20.55 9.30
C ILE A 122 -12.67 19.80 10.64
N PHE A 123 -13.65 18.90 10.71
CA PHE A 123 -13.93 18.08 11.90
C PHE A 123 -14.17 18.86 13.21
N GLY A 124 -14.61 20.12 13.12
CA GLY A 124 -14.90 20.96 14.30
C GLY A 124 -13.66 21.35 15.13
N LYS A 125 -12.46 21.01 14.68
CA LYS A 125 -11.18 21.26 15.39
C LYS A 125 -10.22 22.12 14.60
N PHE A 126 -10.16 21.93 13.28
CA PHE A 126 -9.27 22.66 12.41
C PHE A 126 -10.06 23.63 11.54
N ARG A 127 -9.49 24.80 11.29
CA ARG A 127 -10.07 25.75 10.34
C ARG A 127 -9.23 25.71 9.07
N MET A 128 -9.77 25.15 8.00
CA MET A 128 -9.16 25.29 6.68
C MET A 128 -9.51 26.68 6.16
N ASN A 129 -8.52 27.57 6.25
CA ASN A 129 -8.64 28.97 5.91
C ASN A 129 -7.34 29.47 5.25
N PRO A 130 -7.44 30.18 4.11
CA PRO A 130 -8.63 30.37 3.28
C PRO A 130 -8.90 29.15 2.38
N LEU A 131 -10.12 29.04 1.85
CA LEU A 131 -10.45 28.10 0.79
C LEU A 131 -10.03 28.66 -0.57
N ILE A 132 -9.39 27.80 -1.36
CA ILE A 132 -9.08 28.09 -2.76
C ILE A 132 -10.37 28.00 -3.58
N GLN A 133 -10.63 28.99 -4.42
CA GLN A 133 -11.73 28.96 -5.38
C GLN A 133 -11.42 27.99 -6.51
N LYS A 134 -12.30 27.00 -6.69
CA LYS A 134 -12.18 26.00 -7.76
C LYS A 134 -12.20 26.65 -9.14
N ASP A 135 -13.11 27.60 -9.35
CA ASP A 135 -13.29 28.23 -10.66
C ASP A 135 -12.07 29.05 -11.06
N ALA A 136 -11.44 29.74 -10.10
CA ALA A 136 -10.16 30.42 -10.32
C ALA A 136 -9.05 29.45 -10.76
N LEU A 137 -8.95 28.25 -10.16
CA LEU A 137 -7.96 27.25 -10.60
C LEU A 137 -8.22 26.73 -12.02
N VAL A 138 -9.49 26.47 -12.36
CA VAL A 138 -9.88 25.98 -13.70
C VAL A 138 -9.63 27.06 -14.75
N GLU A 139 -10.03 28.30 -14.46
CA GLU A 139 -9.81 29.43 -15.35
C GLU A 139 -8.32 29.74 -15.49
N TRP A 140 -7.53 29.69 -14.41
CA TRP A 140 -6.07 29.83 -14.48
C TRP A 140 -5.44 28.82 -15.44
N TYR A 141 -5.81 27.55 -15.35
CA TYR A 141 -5.34 26.52 -16.27
C TYR A 141 -5.64 26.88 -17.72
N ASN A 142 -6.89 27.24 -18.02
CA ASN A 142 -7.32 27.53 -19.38
C ASN A 142 -6.59 28.75 -19.97
N LEU A 143 -6.35 29.78 -19.16
CA LEU A 143 -5.69 31.01 -19.59
C LEU A 143 -4.16 30.88 -19.68
N ASN A 144 -3.53 30.03 -18.85
CA ASN A 144 -2.07 30.02 -18.70
C ASN A 144 -1.36 28.77 -19.23
N LYS A 145 -2.06 27.67 -19.54
CA LYS A 145 -1.39 26.44 -20.01
C LYS A 145 -0.47 26.63 -21.23
N ASN A 146 -0.79 27.60 -22.09
CA ASN A 146 -0.02 27.95 -23.27
C ASN A 146 0.77 29.26 -23.10
N GLY A 147 1.06 29.68 -21.87
CA GLY A 147 1.85 30.88 -21.58
C GLY A 147 3.23 30.80 -22.24
N PHE A 148 3.71 31.94 -22.74
CA PHE A 148 4.91 32.01 -23.56
C PHE A 148 5.71 33.31 -23.33
N GLY A 149 7.04 33.17 -23.34
CA GLY A 149 8.04 34.23 -23.22
C GLY A 149 9.18 33.95 -24.19
N SER A 150 10.42 33.85 -23.72
CA SER A 150 11.51 33.26 -24.53
C SER A 150 11.38 31.73 -24.64
N VAL A 151 10.65 31.11 -23.71
CA VAL A 151 10.33 29.68 -23.63
C VAL A 151 8.86 29.51 -23.21
N GLU A 152 8.35 28.29 -23.27
CA GLU A 152 7.03 27.91 -22.78
C GLU A 152 6.96 28.04 -21.24
N GLU A 153 5.84 28.53 -20.72
CA GLU A 153 5.60 28.64 -19.28
C GLU A 153 5.52 27.28 -18.59
N TYR A 154 4.79 26.36 -19.23
CA TYR A 154 4.59 25.00 -18.80
C TYR A 154 5.35 24.10 -19.75
N ALA A 155 6.60 23.81 -19.41
CA ALA A 155 7.45 22.92 -20.19
C ALA A 155 7.12 21.46 -19.86
N ASN A 156 7.26 20.58 -20.85
CA ASN A 156 7.09 19.15 -20.61
C ASN A 156 8.13 18.61 -19.60
N ASN A 157 7.67 17.89 -18.57
CA ASN A 157 8.54 17.19 -17.63
C ASN A 157 8.90 15.80 -18.20
N PRO A 158 10.16 15.58 -18.64
CA PRO A 158 10.55 14.31 -19.25
C PRO A 158 10.50 13.13 -18.27
N ILE A 159 10.54 13.36 -16.94
CA ILE A 159 10.48 12.30 -15.93
C ILE A 159 9.19 11.47 -16.06
N GLU A 160 8.06 12.10 -16.43
CA GLU A 160 6.80 11.38 -16.63
C GLU A 160 6.84 10.40 -17.80
N TYR A 161 7.76 10.55 -18.76
CA TYR A 161 7.93 9.55 -19.81
C TYR A 161 8.42 8.21 -19.25
N GLY A 162 9.17 8.20 -18.14
CA GLY A 162 9.55 6.98 -17.44
C GLY A 162 8.39 6.28 -16.73
N ASN A 163 7.25 6.97 -16.53
CA ASN A 163 6.05 6.39 -15.94
C ASN A 163 5.17 5.62 -16.95
N TYR A 164 5.61 5.53 -18.22
CA TYR A 164 4.98 4.74 -19.27
C TYR A 164 5.12 3.24 -19.01
N TYR A 165 4.04 2.49 -19.25
CA TYR A 165 4.10 1.04 -19.39
C TYR A 165 3.03 0.51 -20.35
N ASP A 166 3.37 -0.59 -21.02
CA ASP A 166 2.46 -1.49 -21.71
C ASP A 166 2.81 -2.92 -21.29
N VAL A 167 1.91 -3.53 -20.52
CA VAL A 167 2.13 -4.78 -19.81
C VAL A 167 1.13 -5.82 -20.29
N THR A 168 1.65 -6.98 -20.69
CA THR A 168 0.86 -8.16 -21.02
C THR A 168 1.21 -9.28 -20.05
N GLU A 169 0.24 -9.74 -19.27
CA GLU A 169 0.39 -10.87 -18.34
C GLU A 169 -0.47 -12.04 -18.79
N GLY A 170 0.15 -13.20 -18.97
CA GLY A 170 -0.52 -14.47 -19.28
C GLY A 170 -0.35 -15.45 -18.14
N VAL A 171 -1.42 -16.09 -17.72
CA VAL A 171 -1.41 -17.13 -16.69
C VAL A 171 -2.17 -18.34 -17.19
N THR A 172 -1.46 -19.46 -17.36
CA THR A 172 -2.03 -20.76 -17.70
C THR A 172 -1.97 -21.66 -16.48
N ALA A 173 -3.08 -22.28 -16.11
CA ALA A 173 -3.15 -23.20 -14.99
C ALA A 173 -3.91 -24.47 -15.35
N GLY A 174 -3.48 -25.59 -14.76
CA GLY A 174 -4.19 -26.86 -14.77
C GLY A 174 -4.22 -27.46 -13.37
N TYR A 175 -5.29 -28.18 -13.03
CA TYR A 175 -5.39 -28.84 -11.74
C TYR A 175 -6.06 -30.21 -11.86
N VAL A 176 -5.74 -31.06 -10.88
CA VAL A 176 -6.47 -32.29 -10.57
C VAL A 176 -6.68 -32.34 -9.07
N MET A 177 -7.88 -32.70 -8.66
CA MET A 177 -8.25 -32.85 -7.25
C MET A 177 -9.26 -33.96 -7.08
N ASN A 178 -9.27 -34.57 -5.90
CA ASN A 178 -10.27 -35.54 -5.53
C ASN A 178 -10.79 -35.21 -4.13
N THR A 179 -12.10 -35.27 -3.96
CA THR A 179 -12.77 -35.22 -2.66
C THR A 179 -13.18 -36.64 -2.29
N PHE A 180 -12.65 -37.17 -1.20
CA PHE A 180 -13.03 -38.46 -0.63
C PHE A 180 -13.93 -38.22 0.57
N ASN A 181 -15.11 -38.84 0.59
CA ASN A 181 -16.01 -38.84 1.75
C ASN A 181 -16.09 -40.27 2.29
N PHE A 182 -15.89 -40.43 3.59
CA PHE A 182 -16.07 -41.69 4.31
C PHE A 182 -17.22 -41.52 5.30
N GLY A 183 -18.43 -41.92 4.86
CA GLY A 183 -19.68 -41.56 5.50
C GLY A 183 -19.81 -40.06 5.75
N ASP A 184 -20.42 -39.69 6.87
CA ASP A 184 -20.51 -38.30 7.33
C ASP A 184 -19.34 -37.89 8.27
N LEU A 185 -18.45 -38.84 8.57
CA LEU A 185 -17.39 -38.71 9.58
C LEU A 185 -16.15 -37.99 9.04
N VAL A 186 -15.72 -38.31 7.81
CA VAL A 186 -14.47 -37.80 7.23
C VAL A 186 -14.68 -37.29 5.81
N THR A 187 -14.25 -36.06 5.54
CA THR A 187 -14.06 -35.54 4.18
C THR A 187 -12.60 -35.15 3.99
N LEU A 188 -11.94 -35.75 2.99
CA LEU A 188 -10.58 -35.45 2.60
C LEU A 188 -10.56 -34.87 1.18
N ILE A 189 -10.03 -33.67 1.02
CA ILE A 189 -9.79 -33.04 -0.28
C ILE A 189 -8.28 -33.01 -0.52
N ALA A 190 -7.84 -33.67 -1.58
CA ALA A 190 -6.44 -33.67 -2.00
C ALA A 190 -6.33 -33.28 -3.47
N GLY A 191 -5.35 -32.45 -3.81
CA GLY A 191 -5.15 -32.05 -5.20
C GLY A 191 -3.84 -31.32 -5.42
N VAL A 192 -3.56 -31.06 -6.69
CA VAL A 192 -2.42 -30.28 -7.12
C VAL A 192 -2.82 -29.39 -8.29
N ARG A 193 -2.36 -28.14 -8.24
CA ARG A 193 -2.49 -27.16 -9.32
C ARG A 193 -1.10 -26.77 -9.81
N VAL A 194 -0.92 -26.76 -11.13
CA VAL A 194 0.30 -26.22 -11.76
C VAL A 194 -0.09 -24.93 -12.48
N GLU A 195 0.69 -23.89 -12.28
CA GLU A 195 0.43 -22.56 -12.84
C GLU A 195 1.71 -22.03 -13.48
N LYS A 196 1.64 -21.63 -14.74
CA LYS A 196 2.71 -20.98 -15.49
C LYS A 196 2.31 -19.54 -15.80
N GLU A 197 3.13 -18.59 -15.39
CA GLU A 197 3.01 -17.19 -15.81
C GLU A 197 4.00 -16.85 -16.90
N GLU A 198 3.57 -16.02 -17.85
CA GLU A 198 4.34 -15.52 -18.98
C GLU A 198 3.95 -14.05 -19.19
N ASN A 199 4.85 -13.16 -18.80
CA ASN A 199 4.60 -11.73 -18.76
C ASN A 199 5.59 -11.00 -19.66
N GLU A 200 5.12 -9.94 -20.30
CA GLU A 200 5.88 -9.02 -21.11
C GLU A 200 5.63 -7.60 -20.60
N TYR A 201 6.69 -6.85 -20.27
CA TYR A 201 6.60 -5.47 -19.81
C TYR A 201 7.41 -4.58 -20.75
N ARG A 202 6.70 -3.73 -21.49
CA ARG A 202 7.26 -2.65 -22.29
C ARG A 202 7.23 -1.38 -21.47
N THR A 203 8.38 -0.78 -21.23
CA THR A 203 8.49 0.44 -20.43
C THR A 203 9.52 1.38 -21.02
N ARG A 204 9.87 2.44 -20.29
CA ARG A 204 10.92 3.37 -20.67
C ARG A 204 11.93 3.52 -19.56
N TYR A 205 13.18 3.77 -19.95
CA TYR A 205 14.26 4.08 -19.02
C TYR A 205 15.00 5.34 -19.48
N SER A 206 15.59 6.07 -18.53
CA SER A 206 16.42 7.23 -18.82
C SER A 206 17.78 6.78 -19.36
N THR A 207 18.19 7.27 -20.54
CA THR A 207 19.50 6.91 -21.14
C THR A 207 20.68 7.65 -20.52
N ASN A 208 20.39 8.73 -19.80
CA ASN A 208 21.31 9.58 -19.08
C ASN A 208 20.63 10.08 -17.81
N THR A 209 21.41 10.59 -16.86
CA THR A 209 20.83 11.25 -15.68
C THR A 209 19.98 12.44 -16.13
N VAL A 210 18.74 12.51 -15.65
CA VAL A 210 17.84 13.64 -15.85
C VAL A 210 18.33 14.77 -14.94
N THR A 211 18.72 15.89 -15.54
CA THR A 211 19.37 17.01 -14.85
C THR A 211 18.85 18.34 -15.40
N GLY A 212 19.18 19.44 -14.73
CA GLY A 212 18.79 20.78 -15.18
C GLY A 212 17.94 21.49 -14.15
N PHE A 213 18.06 22.81 -14.15
CA PHE A 213 17.30 23.72 -13.31
C PHE A 213 16.90 24.92 -14.20
N PRO A 214 15.64 25.41 -14.12
CA PRO A 214 14.58 24.98 -13.23
C PRO A 214 13.69 23.86 -13.81
N VAL A 215 13.76 23.60 -15.13
CA VAL A 215 13.07 22.49 -15.82
C VAL A 215 14.05 21.35 -16.09
N PRO A 216 13.81 20.13 -15.57
CA PRO A 216 14.67 18.97 -15.86
C PRO A 216 14.66 18.59 -17.35
N GLN A 217 15.80 18.16 -17.87
CA GLN A 217 16.00 17.65 -19.23
C GLN A 217 16.62 16.25 -19.18
N GLY A 218 16.16 15.37 -20.07
CA GLY A 218 16.67 14.01 -20.16
C GLY A 218 16.02 13.21 -21.27
N ASN A 219 16.75 12.21 -21.78
CA ASN A 219 16.28 11.34 -22.85
C ASN A 219 15.80 10.00 -22.29
N PHE A 220 14.78 9.45 -22.92
CA PHE A 220 14.20 8.15 -22.58
C PHE A 220 14.24 7.23 -23.79
N ALA A 221 14.51 5.96 -23.55
CA ALA A 221 14.42 4.91 -24.56
C ALA A 221 13.43 3.84 -24.11
N ASP A 222 12.75 3.23 -25.07
CA ASP A 222 11.88 2.09 -24.81
C ASP A 222 12.72 0.87 -24.41
N THR A 223 12.16 0.04 -23.55
CA THR A 223 12.74 -1.24 -23.13
C THR A 223 11.66 -2.30 -23.05
N LEU A 224 12.09 -3.56 -23.21
CA LEU A 224 11.24 -4.73 -23.13
C LEU A 224 11.88 -5.76 -22.21
N THR A 225 11.11 -6.25 -21.26
CA THR A 225 11.51 -7.37 -20.41
C THR A 225 10.41 -8.42 -20.37
N THR A 226 10.81 -9.68 -20.24
CA THR A 226 9.88 -10.80 -20.12
C THR A 226 10.15 -11.54 -18.82
N TYR A 227 9.09 -12.12 -18.25
CA TYR A 227 9.19 -12.91 -17.03
C TYR A 227 8.36 -14.18 -17.18
N THR A 228 8.96 -15.31 -16.81
CA THR A 228 8.30 -16.62 -16.84
C THR A 228 8.60 -17.37 -15.55
N GLU A 229 7.56 -17.90 -14.92
CA GLU A 229 7.70 -18.78 -13.74
C GLU A 229 6.62 -19.86 -13.75
N THR A 230 7.01 -21.09 -13.41
CA THR A 230 6.09 -22.22 -13.22
C THR A 230 6.07 -22.60 -11.74
N ASN A 231 4.87 -22.68 -11.17
CA ASN A 231 4.64 -22.99 -9.77
C ASN A 231 3.77 -24.24 -9.63
N VAL A 232 4.14 -25.13 -8.71
CA VAL A 232 3.35 -26.31 -8.32
C VAL A 232 2.75 -26.05 -6.94
N LEU A 233 1.43 -26.20 -6.84
CA LEU A 233 0.62 -25.78 -5.70
C LEU A 233 -0.20 -26.99 -5.21
N PRO A 234 0.39 -27.87 -4.38
CA PRO A 234 -0.34 -28.94 -3.71
C PRO A 234 -1.30 -28.39 -2.66
N HIS A 235 -2.38 -29.12 -2.43
CA HIS A 235 -3.40 -28.79 -1.46
C HIS A 235 -3.96 -30.05 -0.81
N LEU A 236 -3.99 -30.05 0.53
CA LEU A 236 -4.61 -31.06 1.36
C LEU A 236 -5.53 -30.39 2.38
N HIS A 237 -6.77 -30.84 2.47
CA HIS A 237 -7.73 -30.38 3.47
C HIS A 237 -8.53 -31.55 4.01
N LEU A 238 -8.48 -31.77 5.32
CA LEU A 238 -9.21 -32.82 6.02
C LEU A 238 -10.26 -32.18 6.93
N THR A 239 -11.47 -32.69 6.88
CA THR A 239 -12.55 -32.40 7.84
C THR A 239 -12.92 -33.70 8.54
N PHE A 240 -12.85 -33.69 9.86
CA PHE A 240 -13.21 -34.81 10.72
C PHE A 240 -14.32 -34.38 11.67
N ARG A 241 -15.42 -35.12 11.65
CA ARG A 241 -16.66 -34.85 12.39
C ARG A 241 -16.95 -36.00 13.36
N PRO A 242 -16.15 -36.14 14.44
CA PRO A 242 -16.27 -37.27 15.36
C PRO A 242 -17.65 -37.39 16.02
N THR A 243 -18.37 -36.27 16.12
CA THR A 243 -19.73 -36.17 16.65
C THR A 243 -20.51 -35.12 15.85
N ASP A 244 -21.83 -35.08 16.02
CA ASP A 244 -22.68 -34.07 15.35
C ASP A 244 -22.40 -32.64 15.81
N PHE A 245 -21.79 -32.48 16.98
CA PHE A 245 -21.53 -31.20 17.64
C PHE A 245 -20.07 -30.77 17.57
N MET A 246 -19.18 -31.54 16.92
CA MET A 246 -17.75 -31.23 16.84
C MET A 246 -17.23 -31.35 15.41
N ASN A 247 -16.41 -30.40 15.00
CA ASN A 247 -15.74 -30.38 13.70
C ASN A 247 -14.27 -30.02 13.87
N ILE A 248 -13.36 -30.86 13.38
CA ILE A 248 -11.93 -30.61 13.32
C ILE A 248 -11.52 -30.51 11.86
N ARG A 249 -10.87 -29.41 11.49
CA ARG A 249 -10.33 -29.16 10.14
C ARG A 249 -8.82 -29.05 10.20
N LEU A 250 -8.14 -29.76 9.31
CA LEU A 250 -6.71 -29.66 9.09
C LEU A 250 -6.48 -29.24 7.64
N ALA A 251 -5.56 -28.31 7.41
CA ALA A 251 -5.18 -27.91 6.06
C ALA A 251 -3.66 -27.80 5.94
N ALA A 252 -3.13 -28.26 4.81
CA ALA A 252 -1.73 -28.10 4.40
C ALA A 252 -1.69 -27.80 2.90
N TYR A 253 -1.27 -26.59 2.53
CA TYR A 253 -1.30 -26.17 1.12
C TYR A 253 -0.23 -25.13 0.79
N LYS A 254 0.19 -25.12 -0.48
CA LYS A 254 1.08 -24.09 -1.01
C LYS A 254 0.27 -23.02 -1.72
N ALA A 255 0.42 -21.76 -1.30
CA ALA A 255 -0.18 -20.58 -1.91
C ALA A 255 0.87 -19.72 -2.63
N LEU A 256 0.41 -18.85 -3.51
CA LEU A 256 1.24 -17.99 -4.34
C LEU A 256 0.71 -16.55 -4.27
N ALA A 257 1.59 -15.58 -4.06
CA ALA A 257 1.30 -14.15 -4.18
C ALA A 257 2.27 -13.51 -5.18
N ARG A 258 1.72 -12.94 -6.25
CA ARG A 258 2.51 -12.25 -7.27
C ARG A 258 2.90 -10.85 -6.80
N PRO A 259 4.10 -10.36 -7.12
CA PRO A 259 4.46 -8.97 -6.88
C PRO A 259 3.56 -8.04 -7.69
N ASP A 260 3.44 -6.79 -7.24
CA ASP A 260 2.83 -5.74 -8.05
C ASP A 260 3.59 -5.61 -9.39
N PHE A 261 2.87 -5.51 -10.51
CA PHE A 261 3.48 -5.40 -11.83
C PHE A 261 4.41 -4.18 -11.94
N ASN A 262 4.15 -3.09 -11.20
CA ASN A 262 5.02 -1.91 -11.13
C ASN A 262 6.41 -2.25 -10.59
N ALA A 263 6.49 -3.22 -9.67
CA ALA A 263 7.74 -3.71 -9.11
C ALA A 263 8.56 -4.54 -10.12
N ARG A 264 7.89 -5.18 -11.08
CA ARG A 264 8.49 -5.99 -12.16
C ARG A 264 8.76 -5.21 -13.47
N LEU A 265 8.45 -3.92 -13.52
CA LEU A 265 8.83 -3.09 -14.67
C LEU A 265 10.37 -3.07 -14.84
N ALA A 266 10.86 -2.80 -16.05
CA ALA A 266 12.28 -2.55 -16.29
C ALA A 266 12.60 -1.05 -16.21
N ASN A 267 12.00 -0.35 -15.24
CA ASN A 267 12.18 1.09 -15.09
C ASN A 267 13.51 1.41 -14.42
N LEU A 268 14.25 2.34 -15.04
CA LEU A 268 15.45 2.94 -14.51
C LEU A 268 15.35 4.43 -14.80
N ILE A 269 15.15 5.24 -13.76
CA ILE A 269 15.02 6.69 -13.85
C ILE A 269 15.99 7.31 -12.85
N ALA A 270 17.09 7.88 -13.36
CA ALA A 270 18.02 8.66 -12.54
C ALA A 270 17.59 10.12 -12.56
N ASP A 271 16.93 10.55 -11.49
CA ASP A 271 16.48 11.91 -11.30
C ASP A 271 17.42 12.64 -10.33
N ALA A 272 18.37 13.39 -10.89
CA ALA A 272 19.29 14.19 -10.08
C ALA A 272 18.59 15.39 -9.43
N SER A 273 17.44 15.84 -9.95
CA SER A 273 16.71 16.97 -9.38
C SER A 273 16.11 16.63 -8.02
N SER A 274 15.66 15.38 -7.84
CA SER A 274 15.17 14.85 -6.55
C SER A 274 16.23 14.07 -5.75
N GLY A 275 17.40 13.82 -6.35
CA GLY A 275 18.45 12.98 -5.76
C GLY A 275 18.04 11.52 -5.64
N MET A 276 17.16 11.03 -6.52
CA MET A 276 16.62 9.67 -6.49
C MET A 276 17.00 8.87 -7.73
N LEU A 277 17.23 7.58 -7.52
CA LEU A 277 17.29 6.57 -8.57
C LEU A 277 16.13 5.61 -8.36
N LEU A 278 15.12 5.72 -9.21
CA LEU A 278 13.98 4.81 -9.23
C LEU A 278 14.38 3.60 -10.07
N LEU A 279 14.45 2.44 -9.43
CA LEU A 279 14.82 1.19 -10.07
C LEU A 279 13.78 0.12 -9.74
N SER A 280 13.26 -0.53 -10.76
CA SER A 280 12.40 -1.70 -10.61
C SER A 280 13.22 -2.98 -10.85
N ASN A 281 12.65 -4.13 -10.51
CA ASN A 281 13.32 -5.42 -10.62
C ASN A 281 12.45 -6.41 -11.42
N PRO A 282 12.71 -6.57 -12.73
CA PRO A 282 11.92 -7.48 -13.57
C PRO A 282 12.08 -8.95 -13.21
N ASN A 283 13.09 -9.31 -12.41
CA ASN A 283 13.37 -10.69 -12.01
C ASN A 283 12.65 -11.10 -10.71
N LEU A 284 11.79 -10.25 -10.14
CA LEU A 284 11.09 -10.58 -8.89
C LEU A 284 10.27 -11.85 -9.02
N ARG A 285 10.53 -12.80 -8.13
CA ARG A 285 9.76 -14.03 -8.00
C ARG A 285 8.49 -13.82 -7.21
N SER A 286 7.50 -14.66 -7.49
CA SER A 286 6.28 -14.70 -6.70
C SER A 286 6.55 -15.26 -5.31
N ALA A 287 5.97 -14.66 -4.28
CA ALA A 287 6.06 -15.18 -2.92
C ALA A 287 5.29 -16.50 -2.82
N LYS A 288 5.92 -17.52 -2.24
CA LYS A 288 5.37 -18.88 -2.13
C LYS A 288 5.22 -19.23 -0.67
N ALA A 289 3.99 -19.48 -0.24
CA ALA A 289 3.69 -19.74 1.15
C ALA A 289 3.25 -21.18 1.37
N TRP A 290 3.96 -21.95 2.17
CA TRP A 290 3.40 -23.14 2.80
C TRP A 290 2.53 -22.72 3.98
N ASN A 291 1.28 -23.16 3.99
CA ASN A 291 0.30 -22.86 5.03
C ASN A 291 -0.11 -24.17 5.70
N TYR A 292 -0.07 -24.19 7.03
CA TYR A 292 -0.51 -25.29 7.88
C TYR A 292 -1.51 -24.73 8.88
N GLU A 293 -2.70 -25.31 8.94
CA GLU A 293 -3.79 -24.79 9.76
C GLU A 293 -4.53 -25.95 10.45
N VAL A 294 -4.90 -25.73 11.71
CA VAL A 294 -5.74 -26.61 12.50
C VAL A 294 -6.86 -25.76 13.09
N ASN A 295 -8.10 -26.15 12.85
CA ASN A 295 -9.27 -25.52 13.45
C ASN A 295 -10.12 -26.59 14.14
N SER A 296 -10.48 -26.35 15.39
CA SER A 296 -11.42 -27.19 16.14
C SER A 296 -12.61 -26.32 16.52
N THR A 297 -13.80 -26.75 16.12
CA THR A 297 -15.06 -26.06 16.42
C THR A 297 -16.01 -27.00 17.12
N ILE A 298 -16.55 -26.54 18.25
CA ILE A 298 -17.55 -27.23 19.06
C ILE A 298 -18.83 -26.40 19.06
N TYR A 299 -19.96 -27.06 18.89
CA TYR A 299 -21.30 -26.50 18.96
C TYR A 299 -22.01 -27.05 20.20
N GLY A 300 -22.84 -26.25 20.83
CA GLY A 300 -23.64 -26.71 21.96
C GLY A 300 -24.78 -25.74 22.26
N GLY A 301 -25.92 -26.27 22.72
CA GLY A 301 -27.09 -25.44 23.04
C GLY A 301 -26.82 -24.43 24.16
N VAL A 302 -25.96 -24.78 25.12
CA VAL A 302 -25.58 -23.93 26.27
C VAL A 302 -24.34 -23.09 25.97
N LEU A 303 -23.30 -23.71 25.39
CA LEU A 303 -22.01 -23.04 25.15
C LEU A 303 -21.98 -22.23 23.85
N GLY A 304 -23.00 -22.37 22.99
CA GLY A 304 -23.02 -21.80 21.65
C GLY A 304 -21.97 -22.44 20.75
N MET A 305 -21.28 -21.63 19.95
CA MET A 305 -20.17 -22.06 19.11
C MET A 305 -18.85 -21.59 19.72
N ILE A 306 -17.92 -22.51 19.95
CA ILE A 306 -16.53 -22.21 20.31
C ILE A 306 -15.62 -22.73 19.20
N SER A 307 -14.76 -21.87 18.66
CA SER A 307 -13.77 -22.22 17.66
C SER A 307 -12.37 -21.83 18.14
N LEU A 308 -11.43 -22.74 18.02
CA LEU A 308 -10.02 -22.50 18.26
C LEU A 308 -9.23 -22.88 17.01
N SER A 309 -8.44 -21.94 16.50
CA SER A 309 -7.56 -22.12 15.35
C SER A 309 -6.11 -21.93 15.76
N ALA A 310 -5.23 -22.69 15.13
CA ALA A 310 -3.79 -22.46 15.12
C ALA A 310 -3.29 -22.51 13.68
N PHE A 311 -2.34 -21.64 13.33
CA PHE A 311 -1.77 -21.61 11.99
C PHE A 311 -0.27 -21.34 12.00
N TYR A 312 0.42 -21.87 10.99
CA TYR A 312 1.82 -21.61 10.69
C TYR A 312 1.99 -21.41 9.18
N LYS A 313 2.71 -20.37 8.80
CA LYS A 313 3.01 -19.99 7.41
C LYS A 313 4.50 -19.77 7.26
N GLU A 314 5.07 -20.36 6.22
CA GLU A 314 6.44 -20.13 5.80
C GLU A 314 6.45 -19.61 4.37
N ILE A 315 6.98 -18.40 4.17
CA ILE A 315 6.86 -17.62 2.94
C ILE A 315 8.25 -17.44 2.33
N GLU A 316 8.51 -18.17 1.25
CA GLU A 316 9.69 -18.01 0.41
C GLU A 316 9.50 -16.86 -0.58
N ASP A 317 10.61 -16.28 -1.05
CA ASP A 317 10.63 -15.22 -2.06
C ASP A 317 9.79 -13.98 -1.67
N LEU A 318 9.61 -13.69 -0.38
CA LEU A 318 8.87 -12.49 0.06
C LEU A 318 9.54 -11.22 -0.50
N SER A 319 8.79 -10.43 -1.26
CA SER A 319 9.31 -9.20 -1.87
C SER A 319 9.32 -8.03 -0.89
N ASN A 320 10.47 -7.39 -0.73
CA ASN A 320 10.66 -6.17 0.06
C ASN A 320 11.20 -5.06 -0.84
N THR A 321 11.01 -3.79 -0.45
CA THR A 321 11.60 -2.64 -1.17
C THR A 321 12.62 -1.95 -0.29
N THR A 322 13.80 -1.67 -0.84
CA THR A 322 14.83 -0.93 -0.12
C THR A 322 14.41 0.52 0.12
N ASN A 323 14.76 1.07 1.29
CA ASN A 323 14.31 2.40 1.71
C ASN A 323 15.39 3.48 1.47
N ARG A 324 15.49 4.01 0.25
CA ARG A 324 16.37 5.15 -0.08
C ARG A 324 17.86 4.90 0.26
N MET A 325 18.35 3.71 -0.07
CA MET A 325 19.74 3.30 0.14
C MET A 325 20.69 4.16 -0.69
N VAL A 326 21.92 4.35 -0.22
CA VAL A 326 22.87 5.26 -0.86
C VAL A 326 23.63 4.52 -1.97
N ALA A 327 23.45 4.94 -3.23
CA ALA A 327 24.33 4.56 -4.32
C ALA A 327 25.22 5.73 -4.71
N ASN A 328 26.53 5.50 -4.73
CA ASN A 328 27.52 6.43 -5.24
C ASN A 328 28.35 5.75 -6.34
N ASN A 329 29.00 6.55 -7.18
CA ASN A 329 29.89 6.09 -8.24
C ASN A 329 31.38 6.22 -7.85
N ASN A 330 31.70 6.38 -6.56
CA ASN A 330 33.07 6.62 -6.14
C ASN A 330 33.92 5.34 -6.30
N PRO A 331 34.96 5.35 -7.16
CA PRO A 331 35.81 4.18 -7.40
C PRO A 331 36.56 3.71 -6.14
N MET A 332 36.67 4.54 -5.10
CA MET A 332 37.29 4.15 -3.83
C MET A 332 36.31 3.55 -2.80
N THR A 333 34.99 3.56 -3.04
CA THR A 333 34.02 3.20 -1.98
C THR A 333 32.85 2.27 -2.29
N ASN A 334 32.57 1.77 -3.51
CA ASN A 334 31.76 0.54 -3.75
C ASN A 334 31.24 0.48 -5.20
N GLY A 335 32.07 -0.01 -6.13
CA GLY A 335 31.64 -0.23 -7.52
C GLY A 335 30.91 -1.55 -7.80
N GLN A 336 30.86 -2.48 -6.83
CA GLN A 336 30.50 -3.88 -7.12
C GLN A 336 29.79 -4.64 -5.98
N THR A 337 28.99 -3.98 -5.14
CA THR A 337 28.43 -4.64 -3.92
C THR A 337 26.93 -4.48 -3.70
N PHE A 338 26.30 -3.32 -3.93
CA PHE A 338 24.86 -3.17 -3.66
C PHE A 338 23.97 -3.87 -4.69
N PHE A 339 24.04 -3.47 -5.95
CA PHE A 339 23.22 -4.05 -7.02
C PHE A 339 23.58 -5.52 -7.27
N ASP A 340 24.86 -5.87 -7.17
CA ASP A 340 25.32 -7.25 -7.27
C ASP A 340 24.81 -8.13 -6.12
N SER A 341 24.75 -7.62 -4.88
CA SER A 341 24.14 -8.36 -3.76
C SER A 341 22.66 -8.67 -3.97
N LEU A 342 21.98 -7.89 -4.80
CA LEU A 342 20.58 -8.06 -5.14
C LEU A 342 20.38 -8.81 -6.48
N GLY A 343 21.47 -9.19 -7.16
CA GLY A 343 21.41 -9.79 -8.50
C GLY A 343 20.84 -8.85 -9.57
N ILE A 344 20.86 -7.54 -9.33
CA ILE A 344 20.26 -6.54 -10.21
C ILE A 344 21.32 -6.08 -11.21
N LYS A 345 21.08 -6.37 -12.50
CA LYS A 345 21.89 -5.80 -13.58
C LYS A 345 21.58 -4.31 -13.71
N TYR A 346 22.53 -3.48 -13.33
CA TYR A 346 22.42 -2.03 -13.37
C TYR A 346 23.31 -1.44 -14.47
N ARG A 347 22.74 -0.59 -15.32
CA ARG A 347 23.51 0.25 -16.25
C ARG A 347 23.87 1.53 -15.52
N ASN A 348 25.17 1.76 -15.30
CA ASN A 348 25.64 3.01 -14.73
C ASN A 348 25.35 4.18 -15.69
N ILE A 349 24.39 5.03 -15.31
CA ILE A 349 24.07 6.28 -16.02
C ILE A 349 24.43 7.54 -15.20
N PHE A 350 25.16 7.36 -14.08
CA PHE A 350 25.67 8.46 -13.27
C PHE A 350 26.67 9.27 -14.11
N PRO A 351 26.69 10.61 -14.01
CA PRO A 351 27.79 11.41 -14.55
C PRO A 351 29.11 10.96 -13.88
N ALA A 352 30.27 11.20 -14.48
CA ALA A 352 31.59 10.85 -13.89
C ALA A 352 31.90 11.57 -12.55
N ASN A 353 30.99 12.43 -12.10
CA ASN A 353 31.09 13.27 -10.93
C ASN A 353 30.47 12.52 -9.74
N ASN A 354 31.04 12.67 -8.53
CA ASN A 354 30.69 12.04 -7.25
C ASN A 354 29.22 12.23 -6.78
N THR A 355 28.26 11.85 -7.63
CA THR A 355 26.83 12.09 -7.47
C THR A 355 26.26 10.96 -6.63
N THR A 356 25.70 11.32 -5.49
CA THR A 356 25.06 10.37 -4.59
C THR A 356 23.56 10.38 -4.84
N LEU A 357 23.00 9.26 -5.30
CA LEU A 357 21.55 9.10 -5.42
C LEU A 357 21.03 8.12 -4.37
N ARG A 358 19.80 8.36 -3.95
CA ARG A 358 19.05 7.44 -3.09
C ARG A 358 18.28 6.45 -3.94
N VAL A 359 18.52 5.17 -3.74
CA VAL A 359 17.93 4.06 -4.48
C VAL A 359 16.83 3.42 -3.66
N SER A 360 15.68 3.21 -4.29
CA SER A 360 14.65 2.31 -3.82
C SER A 360 14.40 1.27 -4.91
N VAL A 361 14.58 0.01 -4.55
CA VAL A 361 14.42 -1.12 -5.47
C VAL A 361 13.77 -2.31 -4.76
N PRO A 362 12.78 -2.95 -5.38
CA PRO A 362 12.22 -4.18 -4.85
C PRO A 362 13.16 -5.39 -5.07
N TYR A 363 13.21 -6.30 -4.10
CA TYR A 363 14.00 -7.52 -4.13
C TYR A 363 13.28 -8.66 -3.39
N ASN A 364 13.56 -9.91 -3.74
CA ASN A 364 13.10 -11.07 -2.96
C ASN A 364 14.06 -11.30 -1.77
N SER A 365 13.53 -11.42 -0.56
CA SER A 365 14.32 -11.83 0.62
C SER A 365 14.91 -13.23 0.41
N SER A 366 16.20 -13.41 0.71
CA SER A 366 16.86 -14.72 0.65
C SER A 366 16.53 -15.62 1.86
N ILE A 367 15.96 -15.05 2.92
CA ILE A 367 15.51 -15.77 4.11
C ILE A 367 13.98 -15.80 4.12
N PRO A 368 13.35 -16.99 4.25
CA PRO A 368 11.89 -17.10 4.33
C PRO A 368 11.32 -16.30 5.51
N ALA A 369 10.17 -15.68 5.28
CA ALA A 369 9.38 -15.07 6.34
C ALA A 369 8.50 -16.13 7.01
N LYS A 370 8.22 -15.94 8.31
CA LYS A 370 7.42 -16.87 9.11
C LYS A 370 6.29 -16.12 9.78
N VAL A 371 5.10 -16.69 9.76
CA VAL A 371 3.93 -16.15 10.48
C VAL A 371 3.20 -17.28 11.16
N TRP A 372 2.92 -17.13 12.44
CA TRP A 372 2.13 -18.12 13.18
C TRP A 372 1.25 -17.45 14.21
N GLY A 373 0.19 -18.13 14.61
CA GLY A 373 -0.75 -17.54 15.54
C GLY A 373 -1.85 -18.48 15.98
N PHE A 374 -2.66 -17.97 16.89
CA PHE A 374 -3.86 -18.60 17.40
C PHE A 374 -5.05 -17.66 17.23
N GLU A 375 -6.20 -18.22 16.92
CA GLU A 375 -7.45 -17.47 16.84
C GLU A 375 -8.50 -18.17 17.69
N PHE A 376 -9.27 -17.37 18.43
CA PHE A 376 -10.35 -17.82 19.28
C PHE A 376 -11.63 -17.11 18.88
N ASP A 377 -12.66 -17.88 18.56
CA ASP A 377 -14.01 -17.37 18.29
C ASP A 377 -14.99 -18.02 19.27
N HIS A 378 -15.84 -17.22 19.91
CA HIS A 378 -16.91 -17.73 20.74
C HIS A 378 -18.17 -16.92 20.56
N GLN A 379 -19.28 -17.59 20.29
CA GLN A 379 -20.59 -16.97 20.11
C GLN A 379 -21.61 -17.77 20.92
N ALA A 380 -22.26 -17.15 21.89
CA ALA A 380 -23.21 -17.83 22.76
C ALA A 380 -24.42 -16.95 23.11
N ASN A 381 -25.60 -17.56 23.09
CA ASN A 381 -26.79 -17.01 23.72
C ASN A 381 -26.89 -17.56 25.14
N LEU A 382 -27.07 -16.70 26.14
CA LEU A 382 -27.09 -17.10 27.55
C LEU A 382 -28.48 -17.56 28.02
N ASN A 383 -29.29 -18.13 27.12
CA ASN A 383 -30.68 -18.52 27.37
C ASN A 383 -30.89 -19.52 28.52
N PHE A 384 -29.82 -20.16 28.99
CA PHE A 384 -29.80 -21.06 30.14
C PHE A 384 -29.77 -20.35 31.49
N LEU A 385 -29.43 -19.05 31.55
CA LEU A 385 -29.43 -18.27 32.78
C LEU A 385 -30.85 -17.87 33.20
N PRO A 386 -31.14 -17.70 34.51
CA PRO A 386 -32.48 -17.36 34.97
C PRO A 386 -32.85 -15.89 34.74
N GLY A 387 -34.17 -15.63 34.64
CA GLY A 387 -34.73 -14.28 34.65
C GLY A 387 -34.27 -13.43 33.46
N TYR A 388 -33.87 -12.19 33.74
CA TYR A 388 -33.44 -11.24 32.70
C TYR A 388 -32.04 -11.52 32.13
N LEU A 389 -31.28 -12.44 32.73
CA LEU A 389 -29.93 -12.78 32.25
C LEU A 389 -29.98 -13.68 31.00
N GLN A 390 -31.10 -14.34 30.74
CA GLN A 390 -31.28 -15.25 29.61
C GLN A 390 -31.19 -14.57 28.23
N PHE A 391 -31.39 -13.25 28.21
CA PHE A 391 -31.43 -12.42 27.01
C PHE A 391 -30.05 -11.93 26.56
N PHE A 392 -28.99 -12.19 27.34
CA PHE A 392 -27.64 -11.81 26.94
C PHE A 392 -27.10 -12.69 25.80
N VAL A 393 -26.38 -12.05 24.90
CA VAL A 393 -25.62 -12.69 23.83
C VAL A 393 -24.16 -12.26 23.94
N LEU A 394 -23.23 -13.19 23.84
CA LEU A 394 -21.80 -12.91 23.89
C LEU A 394 -21.16 -13.28 22.55
N SER A 395 -20.27 -12.41 22.07
CA SER A 395 -19.43 -12.69 20.91
C SER A 395 -18.00 -12.23 21.18
N TYR A 396 -17.05 -13.11 20.90
CA TYR A 396 -15.62 -12.86 21.02
C TYR A 396 -14.94 -13.36 19.75
N ASN A 397 -14.06 -12.54 19.18
CA ASN A 397 -13.16 -12.93 18.11
C ASN A 397 -11.79 -12.33 18.43
N LEU A 398 -10.80 -13.17 18.73
CA LEU A 398 -9.47 -12.75 19.19
C LEU A 398 -8.39 -13.44 18.35
N SER A 399 -7.45 -12.65 17.83
CA SER A 399 -6.31 -13.16 17.05
C SER A 399 -4.99 -12.75 17.68
N PHE A 400 -4.13 -13.73 17.92
CA PHE A 400 -2.76 -13.56 18.43
C PHE A 400 -1.78 -14.02 17.36
N ILE A 401 -0.96 -13.12 16.84
CA ILE A 401 -0.10 -13.40 15.70
C ILE A 401 1.34 -12.97 15.98
N ARG A 402 2.29 -13.80 15.59
CA ARG A 402 3.72 -13.50 15.58
C ARG A 402 4.25 -13.61 14.16
N SER A 403 5.15 -12.72 13.81
CA SER A 403 5.67 -12.60 12.46
C SER A 403 7.16 -12.27 12.45
N GLU A 404 7.84 -12.79 11.44
CA GLU A 404 9.27 -12.62 11.24
C GLU A 404 9.55 -12.49 9.74
N GLN A 405 10.28 -11.44 9.36
CA GLN A 405 10.85 -11.24 8.03
C GLN A 405 12.27 -10.71 8.14
N HIS A 406 12.97 -10.70 7.01
CA HIS A 406 14.32 -10.18 6.92
C HIS A 406 14.38 -9.04 5.89
N THR A 407 14.74 -7.84 6.34
CA THR A 407 14.81 -6.65 5.48
C THR A 407 16.23 -6.13 5.39
N LEU A 408 16.61 -5.55 4.25
CA LEU A 408 17.96 -5.05 4.04
C LEU A 408 18.14 -3.69 4.71
N THR A 409 19.09 -3.63 5.63
CA THR A 409 19.52 -2.43 6.35
C THR A 409 20.97 -2.11 5.93
N TRP A 410 21.32 -0.82 5.84
CA TRP A 410 22.71 -0.39 5.70
C TRP A 410 23.28 0.01 7.05
N HIS A 411 24.55 -0.34 7.26
CA HIS A 411 25.31 0.05 8.43
C HIS A 411 26.60 0.72 7.99
N THR A 412 27.12 1.58 8.85
CA THR A 412 28.42 2.20 8.69
C THR A 412 29.32 1.75 9.81
N TYR A 413 30.53 1.33 9.48
CA TYR A 413 31.62 1.30 10.46
C TYR A 413 32.72 2.26 10.04
N THR A 414 33.38 2.83 11.04
CA THR A 414 34.46 3.79 10.86
C THR A 414 35.79 3.06 10.97
N VAL A 415 36.63 3.22 9.96
CA VAL A 415 38.02 2.76 9.95
C VAL A 415 38.93 3.97 10.14
N ASN A 416 39.94 3.81 10.99
CA ASN A 416 40.99 4.81 11.18
C ASN A 416 42.14 4.45 10.25
N ASP A 417 42.38 5.28 9.24
CA ASP A 417 43.46 5.15 8.28
C ASP A 417 44.59 6.11 8.67
N THR A 418 45.79 5.60 8.93
CA THR A 418 46.97 6.44 9.16
C THR A 418 47.54 6.88 7.83
N VAL A 419 47.44 8.16 7.51
CA VAL A 419 48.02 8.76 6.30
C VAL A 419 49.26 9.53 6.71
N ILE A 420 50.36 9.33 5.99
CA ILE A 420 51.58 10.11 6.22
C ILE A 420 51.42 11.45 5.49
N ASP A 421 51.16 12.50 6.26
CA ASP A 421 51.14 13.87 5.76
C ASP A 421 52.59 14.39 5.59
N PRO A 422 52.94 15.03 4.45
CA PRO A 422 54.29 15.51 4.19
C PRO A 422 54.80 16.59 5.17
N PHE A 423 53.90 17.30 5.85
CA PHE A 423 54.23 18.39 6.77
C PHE A 423 53.99 18.02 8.24
N PHE A 424 53.01 17.19 8.54
CA PHE A 424 52.60 16.87 9.91
C PHE A 424 52.93 15.44 10.37
N GLY A 425 53.48 14.59 9.50
CA GLY A 425 53.78 13.20 9.83
C GLY A 425 52.52 12.32 9.81
N PRO A 426 52.46 11.20 10.57
CA PRO A 426 51.30 10.30 10.54
C PRO A 426 50.04 10.98 11.12
N VAL A 427 49.08 11.30 10.25
CA VAL A 427 47.76 11.83 10.60
C VAL A 427 46.75 10.69 10.55
N VAL A 428 45.99 10.53 11.63
CA VAL A 428 44.85 9.60 11.65
C VAL A 428 43.69 10.25 10.93
N THR A 429 43.32 9.70 9.77
CA THR A 429 42.10 10.05 9.05
C THR A 429 41.04 9.01 9.34
N THR A 430 39.76 9.40 9.28
CA THR A 430 38.66 8.47 9.48
C THR A 430 37.92 8.27 8.16
N ARG A 431 37.67 7.00 7.81
CA ARG A 431 36.89 6.64 6.64
C ARG A 431 35.70 5.77 7.05
N ASN A 432 34.53 6.15 6.58
CA ASN A 432 33.30 5.41 6.80
C ASN A 432 33.08 4.40 5.67
N ILE A 433 32.89 3.14 6.03
CA ILE A 433 32.57 2.06 5.08
C ILE A 433 31.14 1.62 5.32
N ASN A 434 30.33 1.67 4.26
CA ASN A 434 28.94 1.22 4.27
C ASN A 434 28.87 -0.24 3.82
N TYR A 435 28.13 -1.06 4.57
CA TYR A 435 27.80 -2.43 4.20
C TYR A 435 26.30 -2.69 4.40
N TYR A 436 25.80 -3.72 3.73
CA TYR A 436 24.39 -4.09 3.75
C TYR A 436 24.21 -5.44 4.44
N LYS A 437 23.18 -5.55 5.27
CA LYS A 437 22.86 -6.78 6.00
C LYS A 437 21.35 -6.97 6.06
N LEU A 438 20.92 -8.22 6.00
CA LEU A 438 19.54 -8.59 6.30
C LEU A 438 19.34 -8.61 7.82
N GLU A 439 18.40 -7.79 8.29
CA GLU A 439 18.00 -7.72 9.69
C GLU A 439 16.63 -8.35 9.90
N LYS A 440 16.51 -9.06 11.02
CA LYS A 440 15.27 -9.70 11.46
C LYS A 440 14.31 -8.64 12.00
N ASN A 441 13.13 -8.57 11.39
CA ASN A 441 12.08 -7.61 11.71
C ASN A 441 10.70 -8.27 11.72
N LYS A 442 9.71 -7.60 12.30
CA LYS A 442 8.30 -8.04 12.20
C LYS A 442 7.77 -7.71 10.80
N LEU A 443 6.73 -8.43 10.35
CA LEU A 443 6.06 -8.09 9.09
C LEU A 443 5.40 -6.71 9.18
N PHE A 444 5.47 -5.96 8.07
CA PHE A 444 4.80 -4.66 7.96
C PHE A 444 3.28 -4.81 8.04
N ASN A 445 2.62 -3.80 8.61
CA ASN A 445 1.17 -3.67 8.68
C ASN A 445 0.45 -4.86 9.33
N GLN A 446 1.12 -5.51 10.30
CA GLN A 446 0.59 -6.70 10.96
C GLN A 446 0.54 -6.51 12.49
N PRO A 447 -0.65 -6.28 13.07
CA PRO A 447 -0.82 -6.32 14.52
C PRO A 447 -0.57 -7.72 15.07
N GLU A 448 0.08 -7.77 16.25
CA GLU A 448 0.31 -9.04 16.97
C GLU A 448 -0.89 -9.46 17.81
N PHE A 449 -1.79 -8.52 18.13
CA PHE A 449 -3.06 -8.79 18.79
C PHE A 449 -4.13 -7.85 18.26
N PHE A 450 -5.27 -8.41 17.88
CA PHE A 450 -6.48 -7.66 17.56
C PHE A 450 -7.69 -8.54 17.81
N GLY A 451 -8.84 -7.92 18.01
CA GLY A 451 -10.07 -8.66 18.24
C GLY A 451 -11.28 -7.78 18.46
N ASN A 452 -12.43 -8.42 18.40
CA ASN A 452 -13.73 -7.83 18.68
C ASN A 452 -14.40 -8.58 19.84
N VAL A 453 -14.93 -7.83 20.79
CA VAL A 453 -15.75 -8.36 21.89
C VAL A 453 -17.08 -7.64 21.86
N ALA A 454 -18.19 -8.36 21.84
CA ALA A 454 -19.52 -7.79 21.86
C ALA A 454 -20.40 -8.43 22.93
N VAL A 455 -21.13 -7.57 23.65
CA VAL A 455 -22.21 -7.97 24.53
C VAL A 455 -23.51 -7.51 23.89
N GLY A 456 -24.42 -8.45 23.75
CA GLY A 456 -25.75 -8.26 23.21
C GLY A 456 -26.83 -8.48 24.23
N TYR A 457 -27.99 -7.88 23.98
CA TYR A 457 -29.20 -8.11 24.75
C TYR A 457 -30.40 -8.18 23.82
N ASP A 458 -31.03 -9.35 23.76
CA ASP A 458 -32.17 -9.67 22.90
C ASP A 458 -33.41 -9.96 23.75
N ILE A 459 -34.32 -8.99 23.86
CA ILE A 459 -35.55 -9.11 24.64
C ILE A 459 -36.77 -8.76 23.77
N GLY A 460 -37.62 -9.75 23.52
CA GLY A 460 -38.77 -9.60 22.63
C GLY A 460 -38.33 -9.12 21.24
N ASP A 461 -38.84 -7.96 20.82
CA ASP A 461 -38.57 -7.35 19.52
C ASP A 461 -37.31 -6.46 19.49
N LEU A 462 -36.67 -6.26 20.65
CA LEU A 462 -35.46 -5.46 20.79
C LEU A 462 -34.20 -6.34 20.74
N SER A 463 -33.24 -5.97 19.90
CA SER A 463 -31.90 -6.54 19.85
C SER A 463 -30.87 -5.42 19.90
N THR A 464 -30.00 -5.45 20.91
CA THR A 464 -28.92 -4.46 21.08
C THR A 464 -27.57 -5.14 21.10
N ARG A 465 -26.52 -4.49 20.59
CA ARG A 465 -25.14 -4.96 20.63
C ARG A 465 -24.23 -3.79 20.97
N LEU A 466 -23.44 -3.94 22.02
CA LEU A 466 -22.32 -3.06 22.33
C LEU A 466 -21.03 -3.84 22.02
N SER A 467 -20.24 -3.36 21.06
CA SER A 467 -19.00 -4.00 20.63
C SER A 467 -17.79 -3.12 20.91
N LEU A 468 -16.68 -3.77 21.24
CA LEU A 468 -15.35 -3.21 21.42
C LEU A 468 -14.43 -3.89 20.42
N PHE A 469 -13.89 -3.12 19.48
CA PHE A 469 -12.79 -3.53 18.65
C PHE A 469 -11.47 -3.00 19.23
N PHE A 470 -10.49 -3.87 19.41
CA PHE A 470 -9.13 -3.52 19.82
C PHE A 470 -8.12 -3.94 18.75
N GLN A 471 -7.14 -3.08 18.49
CA GLN A 471 -6.00 -3.38 17.65
C GLN A 471 -4.72 -2.92 18.34
N GLY A 472 -3.76 -3.83 18.49
CA GLY A 472 -2.42 -3.51 18.97
C GLY A 472 -1.62 -2.66 17.98
N SER A 473 -0.55 -2.04 18.47
CA SER A 473 0.38 -1.29 17.63
C SER A 473 1.17 -2.21 16.69
N PHE A 474 1.55 -1.71 15.52
CA PHE A 474 2.32 -2.48 14.55
C PHE A 474 3.26 -1.62 13.69
N PRO A 475 4.36 -2.20 13.17
CA PRO A 475 5.27 -1.50 12.26
C PRO A 475 4.64 -1.22 10.90
N ARG A 476 4.82 0.00 10.38
CA ARG A 476 4.53 0.37 8.98
C ARG A 476 5.77 0.31 8.10
N SER A 477 6.92 0.72 8.64
CA SER A 477 8.18 0.76 7.89
C SER A 477 9.39 0.83 8.82
N TYR A 478 10.52 0.26 8.37
CA TYR A 478 11.83 0.44 8.99
C TYR A 478 12.67 1.42 8.16
N SER A 479 13.42 2.30 8.82
CA SER A 479 14.41 3.15 8.15
C SER A 479 15.55 2.30 7.64
N ALA A 480 16.19 2.73 6.55
CA ALA A 480 17.26 1.94 5.96
C ALA A 480 18.51 1.82 6.85
N ASP A 481 18.71 2.74 7.80
CA ASP A 481 19.78 2.66 8.79
C ASP A 481 19.39 1.90 10.08
N GLY A 482 18.15 1.39 10.15
CA GLY A 482 17.60 0.68 11.31
C GLY A 482 17.36 1.56 12.54
N ARG A 483 17.53 2.89 12.44
CA ARG A 483 17.45 3.83 13.59
C ARG A 483 16.05 4.36 13.87
N ASN A 484 15.13 4.26 12.91
CA ASN A 484 13.77 4.74 13.05
C ASN A 484 12.77 3.70 12.56
N GLU A 485 11.69 3.56 13.31
CA GLU A 485 10.56 2.71 12.95
C GLU A 485 9.30 3.56 12.93
N SER A 486 8.56 3.52 11.81
CA SER A 486 7.21 4.10 11.81
C SER A 486 6.22 3.05 12.27
N ILE A 487 5.36 3.41 13.22
CA ILE A 487 4.44 2.51 13.91
C ILE A 487 3.03 3.09 13.80
N THR A 488 2.04 2.25 13.52
CA THR A 488 0.63 2.57 13.81
C THR A 488 0.38 2.28 15.28
N ASP A 489 -0.15 3.25 16.01
CA ASP A 489 -0.37 3.11 17.45
C ASP A 489 -1.58 2.20 17.74
N ALA A 490 -1.63 1.64 18.94
CA ALA A 490 -2.76 0.84 19.38
C ALA A 490 -4.02 1.70 19.53
N PHE A 491 -5.19 1.14 19.23
CA PHE A 491 -6.46 1.83 19.44
C PHE A 491 -7.58 0.89 19.86
N ASN A 492 -8.64 1.48 20.40
CA ASN A 492 -9.89 0.79 20.64
C ASN A 492 -11.08 1.64 20.18
N ARG A 493 -12.08 0.99 19.61
CA ARG A 493 -13.32 1.62 19.16
C ARG A 493 -14.52 0.90 19.77
N TRP A 494 -15.45 1.69 20.27
CA TRP A 494 -16.72 1.21 20.81
C TRP A 494 -17.83 1.51 19.82
N ASP A 495 -18.63 0.51 19.46
CA ASP A 495 -19.76 0.65 18.55
C ASP A 495 -21.04 0.12 19.22
N LEU A 496 -22.17 0.76 18.94
CA LEU A 496 -23.50 0.34 19.39
C LEU A 496 -24.36 0.06 18.18
N SER A 497 -25.05 -1.07 18.18
CA SER A 497 -26.10 -1.40 17.21
C SER A 497 -27.39 -1.72 17.94
N VAL A 498 -28.50 -1.14 17.50
CA VAL A 498 -29.83 -1.38 18.03
C VAL A 498 -30.75 -1.71 16.87
N LYS A 499 -31.45 -2.83 16.98
CA LYS A 499 -32.53 -3.21 16.09
C LYS A 499 -33.81 -3.35 16.90
N TYR A 500 -34.88 -2.72 16.45
CA TYR A 500 -36.21 -2.90 17.01
C TYR A 500 -37.18 -3.35 15.92
N LYS A 501 -37.81 -4.51 16.10
CA LYS A 501 -38.83 -5.01 15.21
C LYS A 501 -40.16 -4.31 15.53
N VAL A 502 -40.63 -3.48 14.61
CA VAL A 502 -41.87 -2.69 14.79
C VAL A 502 -43.08 -3.52 14.37
N THR A 503 -42.94 -4.32 13.32
CA THR A 503 -43.93 -5.28 12.83
C THR A 503 -43.23 -6.53 12.32
N ASP A 504 -43.97 -7.56 11.91
CA ASP A 504 -43.40 -8.76 11.27
C ASP A 504 -42.64 -8.49 9.97
N TYR A 505 -42.91 -7.35 9.33
CA TYR A 505 -42.33 -6.96 8.05
C TYR A 505 -41.39 -5.77 8.14
N ALA A 506 -41.32 -5.08 9.29
CA ALA A 506 -40.57 -3.83 9.42
C ALA A 506 -39.71 -3.79 10.69
N SER A 507 -38.46 -3.36 10.54
CA SER A 507 -37.55 -3.10 11.66
C SER A 507 -36.82 -1.78 11.50
N ILE A 508 -36.61 -1.10 12.63
CA ILE A 508 -35.77 0.10 12.74
C ILE A 508 -34.39 -0.34 13.20
N LEU A 509 -33.36 0.21 12.56
CA LEU A 509 -31.95 -0.03 12.82
C LEU A 509 -31.31 1.30 13.23
N PHE A 510 -30.64 1.34 14.36
CA PHE A 510 -29.85 2.49 14.81
C PHE A 510 -28.44 2.02 15.15
N ASN A 511 -27.45 2.54 14.43
CA ASN A 511 -26.05 2.21 14.65
C ASN A 511 -25.29 3.47 15.05
N VAL A 512 -24.39 3.36 16.01
CA VAL A 512 -23.45 4.40 16.40
C VAL A 512 -22.06 3.82 16.38
N ASN A 513 -21.22 4.30 15.48
CA ASN A 513 -19.84 3.85 15.37
C ASN A 513 -18.89 4.84 16.05
N ASN A 514 -17.84 4.33 16.66
CA ASN A 514 -16.79 5.09 17.34
C ASN A 514 -17.36 6.01 18.44
N LEU A 515 -18.14 5.44 19.36
CA LEU A 515 -18.78 6.10 20.50
C LEU A 515 -17.81 6.90 21.36
N ASN A 516 -16.60 6.38 21.56
CA ASN A 516 -15.53 7.03 22.30
C ASN A 516 -14.81 8.12 21.47
N ASN A 517 -15.18 8.31 20.20
CA ASN A 517 -14.60 9.26 19.25
C ASN A 517 -13.06 9.18 19.25
N PHE A 518 -12.53 7.95 19.21
CA PHE A 518 -11.10 7.69 19.21
C PHE A 518 -10.45 8.25 17.93
N GLU A 519 -9.25 8.81 18.07
CA GLU A 519 -8.41 9.27 16.96
C GLU A 519 -7.28 8.26 16.76
N GLU A 520 -7.24 7.62 15.60
CA GLU A 520 -6.11 6.74 15.27
C GLU A 520 -4.86 7.57 15.07
N SER A 521 -3.73 7.05 15.51
CA SER A 521 -2.46 7.75 15.38
C SER A 521 -1.35 6.85 14.89
N ALA A 522 -0.30 7.50 14.45
CA ALA A 522 0.93 6.82 14.13
C ALA A 522 2.13 7.65 14.55
N SER A 523 3.18 6.94 14.93
CA SER A 523 4.37 7.51 15.53
C SER A 523 5.62 7.05 14.77
N SER A 524 6.72 7.78 14.97
CA SER A 524 8.06 7.40 14.58
C SER A 524 8.87 7.22 15.86
N ASN A 525 9.37 6.01 16.07
CA ASN A 525 10.16 5.66 17.24
C ASN A 525 11.63 5.55 16.85
N HIS A 526 12.51 6.21 17.60
CA HIS A 526 13.94 6.07 17.40
C HIS A 526 14.47 4.86 18.19
N THR A 527 14.97 3.84 17.49
CA THR A 527 15.40 2.56 18.09
C THR A 527 16.64 2.70 18.98
N VAL A 528 17.48 3.72 18.77
CA VAL A 528 18.68 3.98 19.59
C VAL A 528 18.40 4.97 20.75
N GLN A 529 17.33 5.75 20.65
CA GLN A 529 16.96 6.77 21.65
C GLN A 529 15.46 6.62 21.96
N PRO A 530 15.06 5.63 22.76
CA PRO A 530 13.66 5.22 22.91
C PRO A 530 12.72 6.30 23.47
N TYR A 531 13.28 7.37 24.06
CA TYR A 531 12.52 8.54 24.52
C TYR A 531 12.13 9.52 23.40
N TRP A 532 12.63 9.32 22.17
CA TRP A 532 12.26 10.11 20.99
C TRP A 532 11.16 9.40 20.21
N THR A 533 9.93 9.48 20.73
CA THR A 533 8.71 9.08 20.01
C THR A 533 8.04 10.33 19.46
N LEU A 534 7.95 10.44 18.13
CA LEU A 534 7.33 11.58 17.46
C LEU A 534 6.03 11.14 16.80
N GLN A 535 4.92 11.74 17.22
CA GLN A 535 3.64 11.49 16.55
C GLN A 535 3.66 12.11 15.14
N THR A 536 3.53 11.25 14.13
CA THR A 536 3.65 11.63 12.71
C THR A 536 2.30 11.92 12.05
N SER A 537 1.22 11.28 12.52
CA SER A 537 -0.12 11.49 11.97
C SER A 537 -1.22 11.20 12.99
N ARG A 538 -2.38 11.83 12.76
CA ARG A 538 -3.65 11.53 13.42
C ARG A 538 -4.74 11.42 12.36
N LEU A 539 -5.55 10.38 12.44
CA LEU A 539 -6.72 10.14 11.61
C LEU A 539 -7.95 10.19 12.49
N ARG A 540 -8.89 11.07 12.13
CA ARG A 540 -10.14 11.24 12.86
C ARG A 540 -11.31 10.90 11.94
N TYR A 541 -11.99 9.82 12.26
CA TYR A 541 -13.23 9.42 11.59
C TYR A 541 -14.47 10.04 12.26
N GLY A 542 -14.35 10.43 13.54
CA GLY A 542 -15.46 10.97 14.32
C GLY A 542 -16.39 9.89 14.86
N LEU A 543 -17.36 10.30 15.69
CA LEU A 543 -18.54 9.51 15.99
C LEU A 543 -19.51 9.63 14.81
N THR A 544 -20.03 8.52 14.33
CA THR A 544 -21.04 8.48 13.27
C THR A 544 -22.27 7.75 13.77
N ALA A 545 -23.46 8.19 13.35
CA ALA A 545 -24.70 7.55 13.71
C ALA A 545 -25.59 7.41 12.47
N ASP A 546 -26.15 6.23 12.28
CA ASP A 546 -26.98 5.85 11.15
C ASP A 546 -28.34 5.35 11.64
N LEU A 547 -29.41 5.87 11.07
CA LEU A 547 -30.78 5.40 11.29
C LEU A 547 -31.30 4.80 9.98
N GLY A 548 -31.75 3.56 10.02
CA GLY A 548 -32.27 2.83 8.88
C GLY A 548 -33.60 2.14 9.18
N VAL A 549 -34.36 1.85 8.12
CA VAL A 549 -35.55 1.01 8.19
C VAL A 549 -35.36 -0.14 7.21
N ARG A 550 -35.60 -1.36 7.67
CA ARG A 550 -35.64 -2.55 6.82
C ARG A 550 -37.08 -3.02 6.72
N VAL A 551 -37.55 -3.18 5.49
CA VAL A 551 -38.85 -3.77 5.17
C VAL A 551 -38.60 -5.07 4.42
N ASP A 552 -39.07 -6.18 4.96
CA ASP A 552 -39.07 -7.48 4.28
C ASP A 552 -40.47 -7.65 3.65
N LEU A 553 -40.53 -7.67 2.31
CA LEU A 553 -41.76 -7.74 1.51
C LEU A 553 -42.15 -9.19 1.18
#